data_AF-A0A920B456-F1
#
_entry.id   AF-A0A920B456-F1
#
_cell.length_a   1.000
_cell.length_b   1.000
_cell.length_c   1.000
_cell.angle_alpha   90.00
_cell.angle_beta   90.00
_cell.angle_gamma   90.00
#
_symmetry.space_group_name_H-M   'P 1'
#
loop_
_entity.id
_entity.type
_entity.pdbx_description
1 polymer ?
#
loop_
_entity_poly.entity_id
_entity_poly.type
_entity_poly.pdbx_seq_one_letter_code
_entity_poly.pdbx_strand_id
1 'polypeptide(L)'
;MPHRNESRGLGGIFFDYLNSDDWNSDMNFVSNVGKTFISTYKKIVQRTIELPWNNNDKLLQYHRRSRYVEFNLLYDRGTKFGLETDGNIEAIFMSLPPMASW
;
A
#
# COMPACT_ATOMS: atom_id res chain seq x y z
N MET A 1 -7.64 -0.91 10.34
CA MET A 1 -6.85 -0.46 11.50
C MET A 1 -7.73 -0.55 12.72
N PRO A 2 -7.82 -1.74 13.36
CA PRO A 2 -8.74 -1.99 14.47
C PRO A 2 -8.67 -0.94 15.59
N HIS A 3 -7.47 -0.52 15.99
CA HIS A 3 -7.30 0.49 17.06
C HIS A 3 -7.82 1.90 16.72
N ARG A 4 -8.05 2.21 15.43
CA ARG A 4 -8.64 3.48 14.96
C ARG A 4 -10.09 3.31 14.49
N ASN A 5 -10.59 2.08 14.36
CA ASN A 5 -11.82 1.77 13.63
C ASN A 5 -11.87 2.39 12.21
N GLU A 6 -10.72 2.40 11.50
CA GLU A 6 -10.57 3.00 10.18
C GLU A 6 -9.98 2.00 9.17
N SER A 7 -10.37 2.09 7.90
CA SER A 7 -9.71 1.36 6.81
C SER A 7 -8.40 2.04 6.40
N ARG A 8 -7.44 1.28 5.84
CA ARG A 8 -6.17 1.85 5.33
C ARG A 8 -6.39 2.72 4.08
N GLY A 9 -7.41 2.40 3.29
CA GLY A 9 -7.74 3.06 2.05
C GLY A 9 -9.05 2.51 1.49
N LEU A 10 -9.30 2.77 0.21
CA LEU A 10 -10.55 2.39 -0.47
C LEU A 10 -10.61 0.91 -0.91
N GLY A 11 -9.53 0.15 -0.71
CA GLY A 11 -9.44 -1.26 -1.08
C GLY A 11 -8.83 -1.49 -2.46
N GLY A 12 -9.17 -2.63 -3.06
CA GLY A 12 -8.57 -3.18 -4.27
C GLY A 12 -8.63 -4.70 -4.26
N ILE A 13 -7.66 -5.34 -4.90
CA ILE A 13 -7.53 -6.80 -4.89
C ILE A 13 -6.43 -7.17 -3.89
N PHE A 14 -6.74 -8.09 -2.98
CA PHE A 14 -5.77 -8.75 -2.11
C PHE A 14 -6.00 -10.26 -2.19
N PHE A 15 -4.94 -11.02 -2.39
CA PHE A 15 -4.98 -12.48 -2.40
C PHE A 15 -3.67 -13.01 -1.80
N ASP A 16 -3.78 -14.18 -1.18
CA ASP A 16 -2.70 -14.96 -0.59
C ASP A 16 -3.08 -16.43 -0.77
N TYR A 17 -2.10 -17.33 -0.88
CA TYR A 17 -2.34 -18.76 -1.12
C TYR A 17 -3.24 -19.08 -2.34
N LEU A 18 -3.13 -18.32 -3.44
CA LEU A 18 -3.83 -18.63 -4.69
C LEU A 18 -3.28 -19.95 -5.26
N ASN A 19 -4.11 -20.99 -5.23
CA ASN A 19 -3.82 -22.30 -5.83
C ASN A 19 -5.13 -22.94 -6.27
N SER A 20 -5.49 -22.78 -7.55
CA SER A 20 -6.70 -23.35 -8.14
C SER A 20 -6.49 -24.73 -8.77
N ASP A 21 -5.30 -25.32 -8.58
CA ASP A 21 -4.81 -26.52 -9.27
C ASP A 21 -4.68 -26.35 -10.80
N ASP A 22 -4.80 -25.12 -11.31
CA ASP A 22 -4.44 -24.72 -12.68
C ASP A 22 -3.42 -23.58 -12.65
N TRP A 23 -2.15 -23.97 -12.81
CA TRP A 23 -1.03 -23.03 -12.82
C TRP A 23 -1.16 -21.94 -13.88
N ASN A 24 -1.68 -22.27 -15.07
CA ASN A 24 -1.81 -21.27 -16.14
C ASN A 24 -2.87 -20.23 -15.78
N SER A 25 -3.98 -20.66 -15.19
CA SER A 25 -5.02 -19.77 -14.70
C SER A 25 -4.48 -18.83 -13.60
N ASP A 26 -3.81 -19.38 -12.60
CA ASP A 26 -3.27 -18.61 -11.47
C ASP A 26 -2.19 -17.61 -11.93
N MET A 27 -1.28 -18.03 -12.80
CA MET A 27 -0.26 -17.15 -13.37
C MET A 27 -0.88 -16.04 -14.23
N ASN A 28 -1.90 -16.37 -15.03
CA ASN A 28 -2.64 -15.39 -15.81
C ASN A 28 -3.36 -14.37 -14.92
N PHE A 29 -3.96 -14.82 -13.81
CA PHE A 29 -4.58 -13.93 -12.83
C PHE A 29 -3.58 -12.94 -12.25
N VAL A 30 -2.43 -13.42 -11.74
CA VAL A 30 -1.36 -12.55 -11.19
C VAL A 30 -0.86 -11.54 -12.23
N SER A 31 -0.60 -12.01 -13.45
CA SER A 31 -0.16 -11.16 -14.57
C SER A 31 -1.19 -10.07 -14.88
N ASN A 32 -2.47 -10.43 -14.92
CA ASN A 32 -3.56 -9.49 -15.20
C ASN A 32 -3.77 -8.47 -14.08
N VAL A 33 -3.62 -8.86 -12.82
CA VAL A 33 -3.64 -7.93 -11.68
C VAL A 33 -2.52 -6.89 -11.84
N GLY A 34 -1.29 -7.31 -12.13
CA GLY A 34 -0.16 -6.40 -12.33
C GLY A 34 -0.36 -5.43 -13.49
N LYS A 35 -0.81 -5.92 -14.65
CA LYS A 35 -1.14 -5.09 -15.83
C LYS A 35 -2.27 -4.10 -15.54
N THR A 36 -3.29 -4.54 -14.81
CA THR A 36 -4.42 -3.70 -14.43
C THR A 36 -4.00 -2.60 -13.46
N PHE A 37 -3.16 -2.92 -12.47
CA PHE A 37 -2.63 -1.95 -11.52
C PHE A 37 -1.89 -0.82 -12.23
N ILE A 38 -0.89 -1.14 -13.07
CA ILE A 38 -0.10 -0.10 -13.74
C ILE A 38 -0.96 0.76 -14.69
N SER A 39 -1.85 0.14 -15.44
CA SER A 39 -2.77 0.84 -16.36
C SER A 39 -3.70 1.79 -15.61
N THR A 40 -4.25 1.36 -14.48
CA THR A 40 -5.23 2.13 -13.69
C THR A 40 -4.54 3.23 -12.89
N TYR A 41 -3.48 2.91 -12.15
CA TYR A 41 -2.81 3.87 -11.29
C TYR A 41 -2.15 5.00 -12.11
N LYS A 42 -1.57 4.68 -13.27
CA LYS A 42 -1.03 5.69 -14.21
C LYS A 42 -2.10 6.70 -14.62
N LYS A 43 -3.31 6.25 -14.97
CA LYS A 43 -4.42 7.13 -15.34
C LYS A 43 -4.86 8.03 -14.18
N ILE A 44 -4.88 7.51 -12.95
CA ILE A 44 -5.20 8.30 -11.76
C ILE A 44 -4.17 9.41 -11.59
N VAL A 45 -2.87 9.05 -11.56
CA VAL A 45 -1.79 10.03 -11.41
C VAL A 45 -1.84 11.09 -12.51
N GLN A 46 -1.98 10.70 -13.77
CA GLN A 46 -2.08 11.65 -14.90
C GLN A 46 -3.25 12.63 -14.75
N ARG A 47 -4.36 12.21 -14.15
CA ARG A 47 -5.53 13.07 -13.92
C ARG A 47 -5.37 14.01 -12.72
N THR A 48 -4.52 13.66 -11.76
CA THR A 48 -4.47 14.36 -10.46
C THR A 48 -3.16 15.10 -10.20
N ILE A 49 -2.10 14.86 -10.97
CA ILE A 49 -0.75 15.38 -10.68
C ILE A 49 -0.67 16.91 -10.71
N GLU A 50 -1.47 17.57 -11.54
CA GLU A 50 -1.51 19.03 -11.67
C GLU A 50 -2.58 19.70 -10.81
N LEU A 51 -3.34 18.93 -10.01
CA LEU A 51 -4.37 19.52 -9.17
C LEU A 51 -3.74 20.47 -8.15
N PRO A 52 -4.25 21.71 -8.03
CA PRO A 52 -3.75 22.64 -7.05
C PRO A 52 -4.05 22.12 -5.64
N TRP A 53 -3.12 22.37 -4.73
CA TRP A 53 -3.23 22.03 -3.31
C TRP A 53 -2.64 23.17 -2.49
N ASN A 54 -3.09 23.29 -1.24
CA ASN A 54 -2.60 24.28 -0.30
C ASN A 54 -1.96 23.62 0.94
N ASN A 55 -1.44 24.43 1.84
CA ASN A 55 -0.76 23.92 3.04
C ASN A 55 -1.66 23.06 3.93
N ASN A 56 -2.97 23.33 4.00
CA ASN A 56 -3.90 22.49 4.78
C ASN A 56 -4.07 21.10 4.16
N ASP A 57 -4.11 21.00 2.82
CA ASP A 57 -4.14 19.71 2.14
C ASP A 57 -2.86 18.91 2.42
N LYS A 58 -1.72 19.61 2.51
CA LYS A 58 -0.43 19.00 2.83
C LYS A 58 -0.37 18.48 4.27
N LEU A 59 -0.89 19.25 5.22
CA LEU A 59 -1.01 18.82 6.62
C LEU A 59 -1.95 17.61 6.73
N LEU A 60 -3.08 17.63 6.02
CA LEU A 60 -3.99 16.49 5.96
C LEU A 60 -3.29 15.26 5.34
N GLN A 61 -2.47 15.44 4.30
CA GLN A 61 -1.67 14.36 3.72
C GLN A 61 -0.69 13.76 4.75
N TYR A 62 0.00 14.58 5.56
CA TYR A 62 0.92 14.08 6.58
C TYR A 62 0.20 13.32 7.69
N HIS A 63 -0.97 13.79 8.11
CA HIS A 63 -1.82 13.07 9.05
C HIS A 63 -2.37 11.76 8.46
N ARG A 64 -2.72 11.73 7.16
CA ARG A 64 -3.10 10.46 6.51
C ARG A 64 -1.91 9.50 6.38
N ARG A 65 -0.71 10.02 6.15
CA ARG A 65 0.53 9.24 6.10
C ARG A 65 0.90 8.63 7.45
N SER A 66 0.61 9.28 8.57
CA SER A 66 0.84 8.66 9.89
C SER A 66 -0.04 7.43 10.12
N ARG A 67 -1.28 7.42 9.62
CA ARG A 67 -2.12 6.20 9.59
C ARG A 67 -1.51 5.08 8.74
N TYR A 68 -0.84 5.43 7.64
CA TYR A 68 -0.12 4.46 6.82
C TYR A 68 1.07 3.84 7.57
N VAL A 69 1.82 4.65 8.32
CA VAL A 69 2.90 4.18 9.21
C VAL A 69 2.36 3.27 10.31
N GLU A 70 1.31 3.69 11.01
CA GLU A 70 0.64 2.88 12.04
C GLU A 70 0.21 1.52 11.49
N PHE A 71 -0.35 1.48 10.27
CA PHE A 71 -0.74 0.22 9.66
C PHE A 71 0.46 -0.69 9.37
N ASN A 72 1.49 -0.19 8.68
CA ASN A 72 2.61 -1.01 8.25
C ASN A 72 3.39 -1.57 9.45
N LEU A 73 3.59 -0.78 10.50
CA LEU A 73 4.35 -1.21 11.66
C LEU A 73 3.56 -2.12 12.61
N LEU A 74 2.23 -1.98 12.70
CA LEU A 74 1.42 -2.74 13.67
C LEU A 74 0.70 -3.95 13.07
N TYR A 75 0.34 -3.91 11.79
CA TYR A 75 -0.59 -4.88 11.20
C TYR A 75 -0.09 -5.57 9.94
N ASP A 76 0.85 -4.98 9.20
CA ASP A 76 1.37 -5.61 7.99
C ASP A 76 2.23 -6.83 8.34
N ARG A 77 1.73 -8.02 8.00
CA ARG A 77 2.40 -9.30 8.33
C ARG A 77 3.79 -9.39 7.71
N GLY A 78 3.98 -8.85 6.50
CA GLY A 78 5.27 -8.88 5.81
C GLY A 78 6.32 -8.01 6.48
N THR A 79 5.93 -6.79 6.87
CA THR A 79 6.79 -5.87 7.62
C THR A 79 7.18 -6.46 8.96
N LYS A 80 6.21 -6.96 9.73
CA LYS A 80 6.47 -7.57 11.04
C LYS A 80 7.41 -8.77 10.94
N PHE A 81 7.12 -9.70 10.03
CA PHE A 81 7.98 -10.85 9.78
C PHE A 81 9.40 -10.44 9.38
N GLY A 82 9.55 -9.52 8.42
CA GLY A 82 10.86 -9.07 7.97
C GLY A 82 11.70 -8.43 9.08
N LEU A 83 11.07 -7.69 10.01
CA LEU A 83 11.75 -7.11 11.17
C LEU A 83 12.12 -8.16 12.22
N GLU A 84 11.30 -9.21 12.39
CA GLU A 84 11.55 -10.28 13.36
C GLU A 84 12.58 -11.31 12.87
N THR A 85 12.85 -11.38 11.57
CA THR A 85 13.76 -12.36 10.96
C THR A 85 15.03 -11.77 10.35
N ASP A 86 15.50 -10.62 10.86
CA ASP A 86 16.71 -9.93 10.38
C ASP A 86 16.72 -9.69 8.85
N GLY A 87 15.56 -9.34 8.28
CA GLY A 87 15.43 -8.97 6.88
C GLY A 87 16.15 -7.66 6.54
N ASN A 88 16.26 -7.35 5.24
CA ASN A 88 16.86 -6.08 4.81
C ASN A 88 15.97 -4.90 5.25
N ILE A 89 16.44 -4.16 6.26
CA ILE A 89 15.71 -3.05 6.88
C ILE A 89 15.36 -1.95 5.87
N GLU A 90 16.28 -1.58 4.99
CA GLU A 90 16.03 -0.56 3.97
C GLU A 90 14.90 -1.00 3.03
N ALA A 91 14.90 -2.27 2.62
CA ALA A 91 13.86 -2.82 1.77
C ALA A 91 12.49 -2.86 2.46
N ILE A 92 12.46 -3.20 3.76
CA ILE A 92 11.24 -3.23 4.58
C ILE A 92 10.65 -1.81 4.73
N PHE A 93 11.51 -0.83 5.01
CA PHE A 93 11.11 0.56 5.24
C PHE A 93 10.91 1.39 3.97
N MET A 94 11.17 0.86 2.77
CA MET A 94 10.77 1.51 1.50
C MET A 94 9.27 1.83 1.45
N SER A 95 8.45 1.11 2.22
CA SER A 95 7.00 1.37 2.30
C SER A 95 6.65 2.61 3.12
N LEU A 96 7.56 3.13 3.95
CA LEU A 96 7.29 4.26 4.84
C LEU A 96 7.34 5.59 4.07
N PRO A 97 6.44 6.54 4.39
CA PRO A 97 6.45 7.85 3.76
C PRO A 97 7.66 8.67 4.23
N PRO A 98 8.14 9.61 3.40
CA PRO A 98 9.27 10.48 3.77
C PRO A 98 8.95 11.45 4.91
N MET A 99 7.67 11.75 5.13
CA MET A 99 7.21 12.60 6.22
C MET A 99 5.78 12.23 6.61
N ALA A 100 5.54 12.16 7.93
CA ALA A 100 4.24 11.94 8.56
C ALA A 100 4.14 12.80 9.83
N SER A 101 2.92 13.13 10.24
CA SER A 101 2.66 13.91 11.46
C SER A 101 1.48 13.31 12.24
N TRP A 102 1.50 13.48 13.56
CA TRP A 102 0.47 13.03 14.48
C TRP A 102 -0.27 14.22 15.08
#